data_AF-A0A968PLZ9-F1
#
_entry.id   AF-A0A968PLZ9-F1
#
_cell.length_a   1.000
_cell.length_b   1.000
_cell.length_c   1.000
_cell.angle_alpha   90.00
_cell.angle_beta   90.00
_cell.angle_gamma   90.00
#
_symmetry.space_group_name_H-M   'P 1'
#
loop_
_entity.id
_entity.type
_entity.pdbx_description
1 polymer ?
#
loop_
_entity_poly.entity_id
_entity_poly.type
_entity_poly.pdbx_seq_one_letter_code
_entity_poly.pdbx_strand_id
1 'polypeptide(L)'
;MFPPVFYLAEPREESFGQFLVQVYLKQPQMQAGHLWFLMHLLVYAVCYALWRGIIRRNARSESQRKQAFPDHWLILVYLVLLSGISFITRIRYPIDTWTDVLGIPTEVAHLPQYLSLFAIGIIAYHHDWLRRLPRQQGFIWFGVGLGAVLLRYVYALGGESWFPTRIVASGGWNWRSLLWSFWETTICIGLCIGILTLFREYFNRQGKWERLLSANAYAVYLIHVLVVVALQIGFAPLPISPLLKFLGVTLLGVPLCFLLSHYLRKLPLANTIL
;
A
#
# COMPACT_ATOMS: atom_id res chain seq x y z
N MET A 1 -2.50 15.27 -8.26
CA MET A 1 -3.88 15.69 -7.91
C MET A 1 -4.79 15.33 -9.08
N PHE A 2 -6.01 14.87 -8.82
CA PHE A 2 -6.86 14.21 -9.83
C PHE A 2 -7.52 15.24 -10.78
N PRO A 3 -7.50 15.04 -12.10
CA PRO A 3 -7.68 16.17 -13.01
C PRO A 3 -9.12 16.68 -13.16
N PRO A 4 -10.17 15.85 -13.29
CA PRO A 4 -11.56 16.31 -13.39
C PRO A 4 -11.98 17.31 -12.32
N VAL A 5 -11.36 17.22 -11.15
CA VAL A 5 -11.60 18.14 -10.04
C VAL A 5 -10.92 19.50 -10.28
N PHE A 6 -9.74 19.50 -10.90
CA PHE A 6 -9.03 20.72 -11.33
C PHE A 6 -9.77 21.47 -12.43
N TYR A 7 -10.41 20.74 -13.36
CA TYR A 7 -11.28 21.32 -14.39
C TYR A 7 -12.43 22.14 -13.80
N LEU A 8 -12.95 21.72 -12.64
CA LEU A 8 -14.06 22.42 -11.97
C LEU A 8 -13.58 23.50 -10.98
N ALA A 9 -12.31 23.44 -10.55
CA ALA A 9 -11.73 24.37 -9.59
C ALA A 9 -11.12 25.63 -10.24
N GLU A 10 -10.73 25.55 -11.51
CA GLU A 10 -10.19 26.68 -12.28
C GLU A 10 -11.08 26.98 -13.50
N PRO A 11 -11.36 28.26 -13.81
CA PRO A 11 -12.02 28.61 -15.06
C PRO A 11 -11.12 28.23 -16.26
N ARG A 12 -11.63 27.38 -17.16
CA ARG A 12 -10.92 26.90 -18.36
C ARG A 12 -11.82 26.99 -19.60
N GLU A 13 -11.19 27.24 -20.74
CA GLU A 13 -11.86 27.31 -22.05
C GLU A 13 -11.99 25.95 -22.75
N GLU A 14 -11.18 24.96 -22.35
CA GLU A 14 -11.21 23.60 -22.90
C GLU A 14 -12.49 22.86 -22.48
N SER A 15 -13.00 21.95 -23.31
CA SER A 15 -14.13 21.08 -22.92
C SER A 15 -13.70 19.96 -21.97
N PHE A 16 -14.61 19.46 -21.12
CA PHE A 16 -14.34 18.37 -20.18
C PHE A 16 -13.71 17.14 -20.86
N GLY A 17 -14.16 16.80 -22.07
CA GLY A 17 -13.60 15.68 -22.86
C GLY A 17 -12.17 15.95 -23.35
N GLN A 18 -11.87 17.16 -23.81
CA GLN A 18 -10.50 17.55 -24.20
C GLN A 18 -9.57 17.60 -23.00
N PHE A 19 -10.06 18.08 -21.86
CA PHE A 19 -9.34 18.08 -20.60
C PHE A 19 -9.04 16.64 -20.12
N LEU A 20 -10.01 15.72 -20.21
CA LEU A 20 -9.76 14.30 -19.94
C LEU A 20 -8.70 13.74 -20.88
N VAL A 21 -8.79 13.98 -22.19
CA VAL A 21 -7.77 13.52 -23.14
C VAL A 21 -6.39 14.10 -22.82
N GLN A 22 -6.31 15.39 -22.52
CA GLN A 22 -5.05 16.07 -22.22
C GLN A 22 -4.42 15.55 -20.93
N VAL A 23 -5.20 15.36 -19.87
CA VAL A 23 -4.61 14.92 -18.61
C VAL A 23 -4.44 13.39 -18.52
N TYR A 24 -5.26 12.59 -19.17
CA TYR A 24 -5.12 11.13 -19.16
C TYR A 24 -4.16 10.60 -20.24
N LEU A 25 -4.09 11.23 -21.42
CA LEU A 25 -3.26 10.75 -22.53
C LEU A 25 -1.97 11.57 -22.72
N LYS A 26 -1.95 12.86 -22.35
CA LYS A 26 -0.75 13.72 -22.53
C LYS A 26 0.05 14.00 -21.25
N GLN A 27 -0.52 13.81 -20.05
CA GLN A 27 0.19 13.99 -18.76
C GLN A 27 -0.02 12.83 -17.77
N PRO A 28 0.44 11.61 -18.09
CA PRO A 28 0.20 10.42 -17.26
C PRO A 28 0.77 10.51 -15.82
N GLN A 29 1.79 11.34 -15.61
CA GLN A 29 2.49 11.48 -14.31
C GLN A 29 1.62 12.06 -13.19
N MET A 30 0.66 12.95 -13.47
CA MET A 30 -0.20 13.55 -12.43
C MET A 30 -1.25 12.58 -11.84
N GLN A 31 -1.58 11.51 -12.56
CA GLN A 31 -2.66 10.57 -12.21
C GLN A 31 -2.15 9.22 -11.71
N ALA A 32 -1.03 8.79 -12.27
CA ALA A 32 -0.25 7.68 -11.75
C ALA A 32 0.03 7.83 -10.24
N GLY A 33 0.02 9.06 -9.70
CA GLY A 33 0.37 9.33 -8.30
C GLY A 33 -0.43 8.60 -7.21
N HIS A 34 -1.64 8.08 -7.45
CA HIS A 34 -2.33 7.20 -6.47
C HIS A 34 -2.45 5.74 -6.95
N LEU A 35 -2.46 5.52 -8.26
CA LEU A 35 -2.49 4.19 -8.89
C LEU A 35 -1.10 3.57 -9.06
N TRP A 36 -0.03 4.27 -8.70
CA TRP A 36 1.36 3.83 -8.88
C TRP A 36 1.58 2.44 -8.32
N PHE A 37 1.04 2.17 -7.12
CA PHE A 37 1.14 0.86 -6.48
C PHE A 37 0.46 -0.24 -7.29
N LEU A 38 -0.70 0.04 -7.90
CA LEU A 38 -1.38 -0.91 -8.79
C LEU A 38 -0.57 -1.19 -10.06
N MET A 39 0.08 -0.17 -10.62
CA MET A 39 0.95 -0.34 -11.78
C MET A 39 2.19 -1.19 -11.42
N HIS A 40 2.79 -0.98 -10.25
CA HIS A 40 3.86 -1.84 -9.74
C HIS A 40 3.40 -3.30 -9.61
N LEU A 41 2.24 -3.53 -8.99
CA LEU A 41 1.66 -4.87 -8.87
C LEU A 41 1.42 -5.52 -10.23
N LEU A 42 0.91 -4.75 -11.21
CA LEU A 42 0.70 -5.24 -12.57
C LEU A 42 2.01 -5.65 -13.23
N VAL A 43 3.06 -4.81 -13.13
CA VAL A 43 4.39 -5.13 -13.64
C VAL A 43 4.93 -6.40 -12.98
N TYR A 44 4.87 -6.50 -11.65
CA TYR A 44 5.34 -7.69 -10.92
C TYR A 44 4.57 -8.95 -11.33
N ALA A 45 3.25 -8.85 -11.51
CA ALA A 45 2.42 -9.96 -11.96
C ALA A 45 2.74 -10.38 -13.40
N VAL A 46 2.93 -9.44 -14.32
CA VAL A 46 3.33 -9.72 -15.72
C VAL A 46 4.71 -10.36 -15.76
N CYS A 47 5.70 -9.80 -15.06
CA CYS A 47 7.04 -10.37 -14.96
C CYS A 47 7.00 -11.80 -14.41
N TYR A 48 6.24 -12.03 -13.33
CA TYR A 48 6.07 -13.37 -12.77
C TYR A 48 5.34 -14.33 -13.71
N ALA A 49 4.32 -13.88 -14.44
CA ALA A 49 3.59 -14.69 -15.41
C ALA A 49 4.49 -15.09 -16.60
N LEU A 50 5.28 -14.15 -17.13
CA LEU A 50 6.27 -14.41 -18.18
C LEU A 50 7.36 -15.37 -17.69
N TRP A 51 7.91 -15.13 -16.50
CA TRP A 51 8.88 -16.03 -15.86
C TRP A 51 8.33 -17.45 -15.76
N ARG A 52 7.10 -17.61 -15.25
CA ARG A 52 6.44 -18.91 -15.14
C ARG A 52 6.18 -19.52 -16.52
N GLY A 53 5.74 -18.73 -17.50
CA GLY A 53 5.43 -19.19 -18.85
C GLY A 53 6.65 -19.68 -19.63
N ILE A 54 7.82 -19.07 -19.39
CA ILE A 54 9.08 -19.43 -20.06
C ILE A 54 9.75 -20.61 -19.34
N ILE A 55 9.88 -20.56 -18.01
CA ILE A 55 10.72 -21.50 -17.25
C ILE A 55 9.93 -22.74 -16.79
N ARG A 56 8.65 -22.59 -16.44
CA ARG A 56 7.84 -23.69 -15.88
C ARG A 56 6.95 -24.40 -16.90
N ARG A 57 7.06 -24.08 -18.20
CA ARG A 57 6.40 -24.87 -19.26
C ARG A 57 6.83 -26.35 -19.24
N ASN A 58 8.03 -26.63 -18.70
CA ASN A 58 8.60 -27.97 -18.55
C ASN A 58 8.45 -28.59 -17.15
N ALA A 59 8.02 -27.84 -16.14
CA ALA A 59 7.86 -28.33 -14.77
C ALA A 59 6.39 -28.68 -14.50
N ARG A 60 5.84 -29.65 -15.25
CA ARG A 60 4.55 -30.27 -14.88
C ARG A 60 4.81 -31.25 -13.76
N SER A 61 4.12 -31.05 -12.63
CA SER A 61 4.04 -31.98 -11.51
C SER A 61 5.29 -32.09 -10.63
N GLU A 62 5.64 -31.03 -9.90
CA GLU A 62 6.20 -31.25 -8.57
C GLU A 62 5.04 -31.28 -7.56
N SER A 63 4.84 -32.45 -6.96
CA SER A 63 4.23 -32.57 -5.64
C SER A 63 5.12 -31.80 -4.66
N GLN A 64 4.96 -30.47 -4.64
CA GLN A 64 5.77 -29.63 -3.76
C GLN A 64 5.31 -29.90 -2.34
N ARG A 65 6.15 -30.62 -1.59
CA ARG A 65 5.98 -30.86 -0.16
C ARG A 65 5.77 -29.49 0.49
N LYS A 66 4.54 -29.23 0.96
CA LYS A 66 4.19 -27.94 1.55
C LYS A 66 5.11 -27.69 2.75
N GLN A 67 5.94 -26.66 2.66
CA GLN A 67 6.86 -26.29 3.72
C GLN A 67 6.08 -25.76 4.94
N ALA A 68 6.68 -25.86 6.12
CA ALA A 68 6.16 -25.21 7.31
C ALA A 68 6.32 -23.69 7.18
N PHE A 69 5.61 -22.95 8.03
CA PHE A 69 5.81 -21.51 8.14
C PHE A 69 7.21 -21.22 8.71
N PRO A 70 7.91 -20.16 8.26
CA PRO A 70 9.22 -19.76 8.76
C PRO A 70 9.31 -19.64 10.29
N ASP A 71 10.38 -20.18 10.88
CA ASP A 71 10.68 -19.96 12.29
C ASP A 71 11.07 -18.50 12.56
N HIS A 72 11.03 -18.11 13.84
CA HIS A 72 11.39 -16.75 14.28
C HIS A 72 12.77 -16.31 13.78
N TRP A 73 13.74 -17.22 13.77
CA TRP A 73 15.08 -16.96 13.25
C TRP A 73 15.07 -16.55 11.78
N LEU A 74 14.33 -17.26 10.93
CA LEU A 74 14.27 -16.95 9.49
C LEU A 74 13.60 -15.60 9.25
N ILE A 75 12.60 -15.25 10.07
CA ILE A 75 11.95 -13.93 10.02
C ILE A 75 12.93 -12.82 10.44
N LEU A 76 13.75 -13.06 11.47
CA LEU A 76 14.78 -12.12 11.90
C LEU A 76 15.87 -11.93 10.85
N VAL A 77 16.34 -13.02 10.22
CA VAL A 77 17.31 -12.95 9.12
C VAL A 77 16.72 -12.15 7.96
N TYR A 78 15.48 -12.43 7.57
CA TYR A 78 14.79 -11.67 6.53
C TYR A 78 14.67 -10.19 6.90
N LEU A 79 14.32 -9.87 8.15
CA LEU A 79 14.22 -8.51 8.66
C LEU A 79 15.57 -7.78 8.54
N VAL A 80 16.66 -8.38 9.00
CA VAL A 80 18.01 -7.78 8.94
C VAL A 80 18.45 -7.57 7.49
N LEU A 81 18.28 -8.59 6.64
CA LEU A 81 18.66 -8.50 5.22
C LEU A 81 17.84 -7.42 4.50
N LEU A 82 16.52 -7.42 4.68
CA LEU A 82 15.65 -6.41 4.06
C LEU A 82 15.99 -5.01 4.57
N SER A 83 16.25 -4.85 5.87
CA SER A 83 16.67 -3.57 6.44
C SER A 83 17.98 -3.07 5.84
N GLY A 84 18.96 -3.97 5.67
CA GLY A 84 20.24 -3.66 5.04
C GLY A 84 20.10 -3.26 3.57
N ILE A 85 19.30 -3.99 2.79
CA ILE A 85 19.03 -3.67 1.39
C ILE A 85 18.29 -2.32 1.29
N SER A 86 17.25 -2.12 2.10
CA SER A 86 16.51 -0.85 2.16
C SER A 86 17.44 0.31 2.54
N PHE A 87 18.32 0.14 3.52
CA PHE A 87 19.33 1.14 3.87
C PHE A 87 20.25 1.45 2.69
N ILE A 88 20.77 0.43 2.00
CA ILE A 88 21.64 0.62 0.84
C ILE A 88 20.93 1.41 -0.25
N THR A 89 19.66 1.09 -0.55
CA THR A 89 18.88 1.86 -1.52
C THR A 89 18.68 3.31 -1.10
N ARG A 90 18.50 3.55 0.21
CA ARG A 90 18.29 4.89 0.79
C ARG A 90 19.53 5.76 0.86
N ILE A 91 20.72 5.20 0.64
CA ILE A 91 21.93 6.00 0.46
C ILE A 91 21.78 6.88 -0.78
N ARG A 92 21.28 6.29 -1.89
CA ARG A 92 21.15 6.98 -3.18
C ARG A 92 19.77 7.61 -3.39
N TYR A 93 18.73 6.99 -2.83
CA TYR A 93 17.33 7.39 -2.95
C TYR A 93 16.70 7.55 -1.57
N PRO A 94 16.86 8.71 -0.92
CA PRO A 94 16.17 9.00 0.33
C PRO A 94 14.65 8.83 0.19
N ILE A 95 13.97 8.52 1.30
CA ILE A 95 12.51 8.50 1.37
C ILE A 95 11.93 9.82 0.85
N ASP A 96 10.76 9.74 0.23
CA ASP A 96 10.07 10.82 -0.49
C ASP A 96 10.75 11.26 -1.80
N THR A 97 11.78 10.54 -2.25
CA THR A 97 12.39 10.74 -3.58
C THR A 97 11.68 9.86 -4.61
N TRP A 98 10.79 10.49 -5.39
CA TRP A 98 10.06 9.84 -6.48
C TRP A 98 10.83 9.96 -7.79
N THR A 99 11.04 8.83 -8.46
CA THR A 99 11.68 8.78 -9.78
C THR A 99 10.79 8.05 -10.77
N ASP A 100 10.88 8.44 -12.04
CA ASP A 100 10.20 7.73 -13.11
C ASP A 100 11.00 6.49 -13.51
N VAL A 101 10.42 5.31 -13.29
CA VAL A 101 10.98 4.02 -13.69
C VAL A 101 10.01 3.38 -14.68
N LEU A 102 10.41 3.30 -15.96
CA LEU A 102 9.59 2.73 -17.04
C LEU A 102 8.23 3.43 -17.27
N GLY A 103 8.15 4.74 -17.02
CA GLY A 103 6.91 5.52 -17.15
C GLY A 103 6.01 5.45 -15.91
N ILE A 104 6.49 4.87 -14.81
CA ILE A 104 5.77 4.69 -13.54
C ILE A 104 6.47 5.54 -12.47
N PRO A 105 5.75 6.41 -11.74
CA PRO A 105 6.30 7.10 -10.58
C PRO A 105 6.57 6.08 -9.48
N THR A 106 7.84 5.96 -9.10
CA THR A 106 8.33 4.95 -8.17
C THR A 106 9.11 5.61 -7.04
N GLU A 107 8.72 5.31 -5.81
CA GLU A 107 9.53 5.57 -4.63
C GLU A 107 10.54 4.42 -4.45
N VAL A 108 11.75 4.62 -5.00
CA VAL A 108 12.79 3.57 -5.02
C VAL A 108 13.20 3.14 -3.62
N ALA A 109 13.06 4.03 -2.63
CA ALA A 109 13.39 3.80 -1.22
C ALA A 109 12.61 2.63 -0.57
N HIS A 110 11.46 2.24 -1.12
CA HIS A 110 10.62 1.13 -0.63
C HIS A 110 10.49 -0.02 -1.62
N LEU A 111 11.08 0.11 -2.80
CA LEU A 111 11.03 -0.92 -3.83
C LEU A 111 11.56 -2.29 -3.36
N PRO A 112 12.65 -2.39 -2.56
CA PRO A 112 13.09 -3.67 -2.00
C PRO A 112 11.99 -4.37 -1.19
N GLN A 113 11.26 -3.61 -0.37
CA GLN A 113 10.19 -4.11 0.48
C GLN A 113 8.96 -4.52 -0.33
N TYR A 114 8.57 -3.74 -1.33
CA TYR A 114 7.43 -4.09 -2.19
C TYR A 114 7.69 -5.37 -2.98
N LEU A 115 8.87 -5.48 -3.60
CA LEU A 115 9.23 -6.65 -4.40
C LEU A 115 9.38 -7.90 -3.52
N SER A 116 10.02 -7.77 -2.35
CA SER A 116 10.20 -8.90 -1.44
C SER A 116 8.87 -9.41 -0.88
N LEU A 117 7.95 -8.52 -0.48
CA LEU A 117 6.63 -8.90 0.00
C LEU A 117 5.76 -9.52 -1.11
N PHE A 118 5.86 -9.04 -2.34
CA PHE A 118 5.19 -9.66 -3.48
C PHE A 118 5.69 -11.10 -3.70
N ALA A 119 7.01 -11.30 -3.70
CA ALA A 119 7.61 -12.63 -3.83
C ALA A 119 7.22 -13.56 -2.68
N ILE A 120 7.26 -13.07 -1.44
CA ILE A 120 6.82 -13.80 -0.25
C ILE A 120 5.33 -14.15 -0.35
N GLY A 121 4.48 -13.25 -0.86
CA GLY A 121 3.06 -13.53 -1.07
C GLY A 121 2.83 -14.71 -2.02
N ILE A 122 3.62 -14.81 -3.09
CA ILE A 122 3.60 -15.95 -4.01
C ILE A 122 4.01 -17.25 -3.30
N ILE A 123 5.11 -17.21 -2.55
CA ILE A 123 5.64 -18.37 -1.79
C ILE A 123 4.62 -18.81 -0.73
N ALA A 124 4.03 -17.85 -0.01
CA ALA A 124 3.03 -18.08 1.01
C ALA A 124 1.78 -18.77 0.47
N TYR A 125 1.35 -18.40 -0.74
CA TYR A 125 0.24 -19.06 -1.43
C TYR A 125 0.56 -20.53 -1.75
N HIS A 126 1.74 -20.81 -2.33
CA HIS A 126 2.12 -22.17 -2.72
C HIS A 126 2.30 -23.11 -1.51
N HIS A 127 2.80 -22.59 -0.40
CA HIS A 127 3.03 -23.38 0.82
C HIS A 127 1.89 -23.32 1.84
N ASP A 128 0.79 -22.63 1.52
CA ASP A 128 -0.38 -22.48 2.39
C ASP A 128 -0.02 -21.88 3.77
N TRP A 129 0.95 -20.94 3.77
CA TRP A 129 1.51 -20.33 4.97
C TRP A 129 0.45 -19.58 5.80
N LEU A 130 -0.54 -18.98 5.16
CA LEU A 130 -1.60 -18.26 5.87
C LEU A 130 -2.40 -19.19 6.79
N ARG A 131 -2.64 -20.45 6.39
CA ARG A 131 -3.33 -21.44 7.24
C ARG A 131 -2.40 -22.09 8.26
N ARG A 132 -1.11 -22.18 7.94
CA ARG A 132 -0.10 -22.88 8.75
C ARG A 132 0.65 -22.01 9.76
N LEU A 133 0.56 -20.68 9.64
CA LEU A 133 1.17 -19.73 10.56
C LEU A 133 0.70 -20.00 12.00
N PRO A 134 1.60 -20.34 12.95
CA PRO A 134 1.21 -20.57 14.33
C PRO A 134 0.61 -19.33 14.97
N ARG A 135 -0.52 -19.48 15.68
CA ARG A 135 -1.22 -18.37 16.33
C ARG A 135 -0.32 -17.58 17.28
N GLN A 136 0.43 -18.27 18.13
CA GLN A 136 1.33 -17.64 19.10
C GLN A 136 2.40 -16.80 18.40
N GLN A 137 3.07 -17.37 17.39
CA GLN A 137 4.07 -16.67 16.61
C GLN A 137 3.48 -15.42 15.93
N GLY A 138 2.29 -15.55 15.36
CA GLY A 138 1.57 -14.44 14.74
C GLY A 138 1.33 -13.27 15.70
N PHE A 139 0.86 -13.55 16.92
CA PHE A 139 0.63 -12.51 17.94
C PHE A 139 1.91 -11.96 18.57
N ILE A 140 2.98 -12.76 18.66
CA ILE A 140 4.30 -12.26 19.08
C ILE A 140 4.78 -11.18 18.10
N TRP A 141 4.76 -11.49 16.79
CA TRP A 141 5.15 -10.52 15.77
C TRP A 141 4.19 -9.35 15.66
N PHE A 142 2.90 -9.55 15.95
CA PHE A 142 1.95 -8.44 16.09
C PHE A 142 2.35 -7.49 17.23
N GLY A 143 2.69 -8.04 18.39
CA GLY A 143 3.17 -7.27 19.54
C GLY A 143 4.46 -6.52 19.25
N VAL A 144 5.42 -7.15 18.56
CA VAL A 144 6.67 -6.51 18.10
C VAL A 144 6.36 -5.35 17.14
N GLY A 145 5.51 -5.58 16.14
CA GLY A 145 5.11 -4.56 15.17
C GLY A 145 4.36 -3.39 15.82
N LEU A 146 3.38 -3.68 16.68
CA LEU A 146 2.64 -2.67 17.44
C LEU A 146 3.56 -1.90 18.39
N GLY A 147 4.45 -2.57 19.10
CA GLY A 147 5.43 -1.92 19.97
C GLY A 147 6.32 -0.96 19.18
N ALA A 148 6.81 -1.38 18.01
CA ALA A 148 7.59 -0.52 17.12
C ALA A 148 6.76 0.68 16.61
N VAL A 149 5.49 0.50 16.27
CA VAL A 149 4.58 1.59 15.88
C VAL A 149 4.38 2.57 17.04
N LEU A 150 4.08 2.07 18.24
CA LEU A 150 3.86 2.89 19.43
C LEU A 150 5.10 3.71 19.77
N LEU A 151 6.28 3.10 19.75
CA LEU A 151 7.54 3.82 19.94
C LEU A 151 7.70 4.93 18.88
N ARG A 152 7.28 4.69 17.63
CA ARG A 152 7.39 5.67 16.54
C ARG A 152 6.44 6.84 16.74
N TYR A 153 5.25 6.60 17.28
CA TYR A 153 4.29 7.65 17.64
C TYR A 153 4.77 8.44 18.86
N VAL A 154 5.28 7.77 19.91
CA VAL A 154 5.87 8.44 21.08
C VAL A 154 7.02 9.34 20.65
N TYR A 155 7.91 8.85 19.78
CA TYR A 155 8.98 9.67 19.21
C TYR A 155 8.45 10.87 18.40
N ALA A 156 7.40 10.69 17.60
CA ALA A 156 6.80 11.76 16.81
C ALA A 156 6.19 12.87 17.68
N LEU A 157 5.45 12.47 18.72
CA LEU A 157 4.70 13.38 19.60
C LEU A 157 5.59 14.03 20.65
N GLY A 158 6.63 13.31 21.12
CA GLY A 158 7.60 13.83 22.07
C GLY A 158 8.47 14.95 21.48
N GLY A 159 8.63 15.00 20.16
CA GLY A 159 9.31 16.10 19.46
C GLY A 159 10.69 16.44 20.04
N GLU A 160 11.09 17.70 19.92
CA GLU A 160 12.39 18.18 20.42
C GLU A 160 12.43 18.28 21.96
N SER A 161 11.28 18.27 22.64
CA SER A 161 11.21 18.37 24.11
C SER A 161 11.64 17.07 24.80
N TRP A 162 11.34 15.92 24.20
CA TRP A 162 11.74 14.60 24.74
C TRP A 162 12.95 14.04 24.01
N PHE A 163 13.14 14.40 22.73
CA PHE A 163 14.22 13.91 21.88
C PHE A 163 14.95 15.10 21.23
N PRO A 164 15.91 15.73 21.95
CA PRO A 164 16.61 16.92 21.46
C PRO A 164 17.48 16.66 20.22
N THR A 165 17.76 15.39 19.91
CA THR A 165 18.49 14.99 18.70
C THR A 165 17.64 14.06 17.84
N ARG A 166 17.61 14.34 16.53
CA ARG A 166 16.94 13.46 15.56
C ARG A 166 17.72 12.15 15.41
N ILE A 167 17.08 11.05 15.76
CA ILE A 167 17.67 9.70 15.70
C ILE A 167 17.32 8.95 14.39
N VAL A 168 16.37 9.48 13.61
CA VAL A 168 15.97 8.92 12.31
C VAL A 168 16.35 9.86 11.16
N ALA A 169 16.69 9.28 10.02
CA ALA A 169 16.96 10.00 8.78
C ALA A 169 16.27 9.31 7.59
N SER A 170 15.76 10.11 6.64
CA SER A 170 15.11 9.61 5.43
C SER A 170 16.06 8.88 4.47
N GLY A 171 17.38 9.14 4.57
CA GLY A 171 18.39 8.50 3.74
C GLY A 171 19.83 8.88 4.12
N GLY A 172 20.76 8.49 3.25
CA GLY A 172 22.19 8.78 3.35
C GLY A 172 23.01 7.77 4.14
N TRP A 173 24.34 7.84 3.99
CA TRP A 173 25.29 6.97 4.68
C TRP A 173 25.46 7.38 6.15
N ASN A 174 24.49 7.03 6.98
CA ASN A 174 24.53 7.31 8.41
C ASN A 174 23.75 6.26 9.20
N TRP A 175 24.13 6.08 10.46
CA TRP A 175 23.49 5.11 11.36
C TRP A 175 22.01 5.43 11.62
N ARG A 176 21.59 6.69 11.47
CA ARG A 176 20.19 7.13 11.65
C ARG A 176 19.27 6.59 10.54
N SER A 177 19.76 6.55 9.30
CA SER A 177 19.05 5.97 8.16
C SER A 177 19.01 4.45 8.24
N LEU A 178 20.08 3.82 8.74
CA LEU A 178 20.09 2.39 9.04
C LEU A 178 19.06 2.06 10.14
N LEU A 179 19.06 2.81 11.24
CA LEU A 179 18.08 2.66 12.32
C LEU A 179 16.66 2.82 11.79
N TRP A 180 16.41 3.83 10.96
CA TRP A 180 15.09 4.06 10.38
C TRP A 180 14.66 2.90 9.46
N SER A 181 15.57 2.39 8.64
CA SER A 181 15.31 1.24 7.76
C SER A 181 14.99 -0.02 8.56
N PHE A 182 15.69 -0.25 9.67
CA PHE A 182 15.41 -1.38 10.57
C PHE A 182 14.07 -1.24 11.29
N TRP A 183 13.79 -0.05 11.82
CA TRP A 183 12.54 0.24 12.53
C TRP A 183 11.33 0.07 11.61
N GLU A 184 11.37 0.68 10.42
CA GLU A 184 10.28 0.58 9.44
C GLU A 184 10.07 -0.87 8.96
N THR A 185 11.15 -1.61 8.69
CA THR A 185 11.07 -3.03 8.31
C THR A 185 10.45 -3.87 9.43
N THR A 186 10.79 -3.58 10.70
CA THR A 186 10.20 -4.24 11.87
C THR A 186 8.69 -3.98 11.96
N ILE A 187 8.27 -2.73 11.78
CA ILE A 187 6.83 -2.36 11.72
C ILE A 187 6.16 -3.15 10.60
N CYS A 188 6.72 -3.12 9.40
CA CYS A 188 6.14 -3.77 8.24
C CYS A 188 5.95 -5.28 8.45
N ILE A 189 7.01 -6.01 8.79
CA ILE A 189 6.94 -7.46 8.95
C ILE A 189 6.02 -7.83 10.11
N GLY A 190 6.15 -7.14 11.25
CA GLY A 190 5.33 -7.39 12.44
C GLY A 190 3.84 -7.18 12.18
N LEU A 191 3.48 -6.09 11.51
CA LEU A 191 2.08 -5.82 11.15
C LEU A 191 1.58 -6.76 10.05
N CYS A 192 2.36 -7.07 9.01
CA CYS A 192 1.95 -8.02 7.97
C CYS A 192 1.61 -9.39 8.57
N ILE A 193 2.49 -9.96 9.40
CA ILE A 193 2.25 -11.24 10.06
C ILE A 193 1.10 -11.11 11.07
N GLY A 194 1.11 -10.04 11.87
CA GLY A 194 0.19 -9.87 12.98
C GLY A 194 -1.25 -9.60 12.57
N ILE A 195 -1.47 -8.68 11.61
CA ILE A 195 -2.81 -8.37 11.10
C ILE A 195 -3.40 -9.57 10.38
N LEU A 196 -2.61 -10.30 9.57
CA LEU A 196 -3.07 -11.55 8.95
C LEU A 196 -3.51 -12.57 10.00
N THR A 197 -2.74 -12.72 11.08
CA THR A 197 -3.12 -13.60 12.20
C THR A 197 -4.40 -13.12 12.88
N LEU A 198 -4.49 -11.84 13.21
CA LEU A 198 -5.65 -11.24 13.87
C LEU A 198 -6.93 -11.48 13.06
N PHE A 199 -6.89 -11.19 11.76
CA PHE A 199 -8.05 -11.39 10.89
C PHE A 199 -8.39 -12.86 10.71
N ARG A 200 -7.39 -13.74 10.58
CA ARG A 200 -7.63 -15.19 10.48
C ARG A 200 -8.33 -15.76 11.72
N GLU A 201 -7.89 -15.38 12.91
CA GLU A 201 -8.37 -15.95 14.17
C GLU A 201 -9.71 -15.34 14.63
N TYR A 202 -9.88 -14.04 14.46
CA TYR A 202 -11.01 -13.30 15.06
C TYR A 202 -12.02 -12.75 14.05
N PHE A 203 -11.60 -12.43 12.83
CA PHE A 203 -12.43 -11.73 11.84
C PHE A 203 -12.63 -12.51 10.54
N ASN A 204 -12.35 -13.81 10.52
CA ASN A 204 -12.50 -14.66 9.34
C ASN A 204 -13.96 -15.11 9.14
N ARG A 205 -14.87 -14.14 9.13
CA ARG A 205 -16.30 -14.32 8.87
C ARG A 205 -16.70 -13.35 7.77
N GLN A 206 -17.55 -13.81 6.84
CA GLN A 206 -18.02 -12.99 5.74
C GLN A 206 -19.55 -12.94 5.75
N GLY A 207 -20.11 -11.89 6.37
CA GLY A 207 -21.53 -11.58 6.33
C GLY A 207 -21.92 -10.87 5.03
N LYS A 208 -23.18 -10.42 4.97
CA LYS A 208 -23.74 -9.76 3.77
C LYS A 208 -23.02 -8.44 3.47
N TRP A 209 -22.74 -7.65 4.50
CA TRP A 209 -22.06 -6.36 4.38
C TRP A 209 -20.59 -6.54 4.00
N GLU A 210 -19.87 -7.44 4.66
CA GLU A 210 -18.46 -7.72 4.37
C GLU A 210 -18.27 -8.23 2.95
N ARG A 211 -19.19 -9.08 2.46
CA ARG A 211 -19.19 -9.52 1.05
C ARG A 211 -19.42 -8.36 0.10
N LEU A 212 -20.39 -7.49 0.40
CA LEU A 212 -20.67 -6.30 -0.42
C LEU A 212 -19.46 -5.35 -0.46
N LEU A 213 -18.89 -5.01 0.69
CA LEU A 213 -17.74 -4.11 0.80
C LEU A 213 -16.51 -4.72 0.11
N SER A 214 -16.20 -5.99 0.37
CA SER A 214 -15.06 -6.69 -0.24
C SER A 214 -15.17 -6.71 -1.77
N ALA A 215 -16.36 -6.98 -2.31
CA ALA A 215 -16.57 -7.00 -3.75
C ALA A 215 -16.43 -5.60 -4.38
N ASN A 216 -16.60 -4.52 -3.61
CA ASN A 216 -16.47 -3.14 -4.09
C ASN A 216 -15.10 -2.51 -3.80
N ALA A 217 -14.24 -3.14 -3.02
CA ALA A 217 -13.00 -2.53 -2.51
C ALA A 217 -12.05 -2.08 -3.63
N TYR A 218 -11.93 -2.86 -4.71
CA TYR A 218 -11.08 -2.50 -5.84
C TYR A 218 -11.63 -1.30 -6.61
N ALA A 219 -12.92 -1.28 -6.92
CA ALA A 219 -13.56 -0.13 -7.56
C ALA A 219 -13.50 1.13 -6.68
N VAL A 220 -13.69 1.01 -5.37
CA VAL A 220 -13.45 2.10 -4.41
C VAL A 220 -12.01 2.61 -4.51
N TYR A 221 -11.02 1.73 -4.53
CA TYR A 221 -9.61 2.13 -4.68
C TYR A 221 -9.37 2.96 -5.95
N LEU A 222 -10.03 2.65 -7.07
CA LEU A 222 -9.92 3.41 -8.31
C LEU A 222 -10.59 4.80 -8.25
N ILE A 223 -11.74 4.91 -7.59
CA ILE A 223 -12.55 6.14 -7.63
C ILE A 223 -12.43 7.02 -6.38
N HIS A 224 -11.90 6.52 -5.26
CA HIS A 224 -12.01 7.24 -3.99
C HIS A 224 -11.39 8.65 -4.01
N VAL A 225 -10.29 8.84 -4.75
CA VAL A 225 -9.65 10.16 -4.87
C VAL A 225 -10.60 11.19 -5.48
N LEU A 226 -11.43 10.80 -6.45
CA LEU A 226 -12.46 11.69 -7.03
C LEU A 226 -13.42 12.20 -5.96
N VAL A 227 -13.97 11.27 -5.19
CA VAL A 227 -14.98 11.56 -4.17
C VAL A 227 -14.39 12.37 -3.04
N VAL A 228 -13.22 11.96 -2.52
CA VAL A 228 -12.56 12.61 -1.39
C VAL A 228 -12.12 14.03 -1.75
N VAL A 229 -11.50 14.24 -2.93
CA VAL A 229 -11.05 15.58 -3.32
C VAL A 229 -12.24 16.50 -3.60
N ALA A 230 -13.31 16.01 -4.23
CA ALA A 230 -14.54 16.80 -4.43
C ALA A 230 -15.15 17.25 -3.09
N LEU A 231 -15.22 16.35 -2.10
CA LEU A 231 -15.65 16.70 -0.75
C LEU A 231 -14.69 17.69 -0.09
N GLN A 232 -13.38 17.51 -0.23
CA GLN A 232 -12.38 18.42 0.34
C GLN A 232 -12.52 19.84 -0.21
N ILE A 233 -12.80 20.01 -1.51
CA ILE A 233 -13.06 21.33 -2.10
C ILE A 233 -14.35 21.93 -1.56
N GLY A 234 -15.41 21.14 -1.41
CA GLY A 234 -16.66 21.60 -0.80
C GLY A 234 -16.49 22.02 0.67
N PHE A 235 -15.62 21.34 1.44
CA PHE A 235 -15.32 21.66 2.83
C PHE A 235 -14.23 22.74 2.99
N ALA A 236 -13.45 23.02 1.95
CA ALA A 236 -12.36 24.00 1.98
C ALA A 236 -12.82 25.39 2.46
N PRO A 237 -13.89 26.01 1.93
CA PRO A 237 -14.31 27.36 2.32
C PRO A 237 -14.96 27.43 3.71
N LEU A 238 -15.32 26.30 4.31
CA LEU A 238 -16.01 26.29 5.61
C LEU A 238 -15.05 26.77 6.72
N PRO A 239 -15.46 27.72 7.59
CA PRO A 239 -14.64 28.23 8.69
C PRO A 239 -14.70 27.29 9.92
N ILE A 240 -14.45 25.99 9.71
CA ILE A 240 -14.42 24.96 10.75
C ILE A 240 -13.01 24.39 10.93
N SER A 241 -12.75 23.76 12.08
CA SER A 241 -11.42 23.23 12.39
C SER A 241 -10.97 22.13 11.40
N PRO A 242 -9.66 21.98 11.13
CA PRO A 242 -9.16 20.94 10.22
C PRO A 242 -9.57 19.52 10.61
N LEU A 243 -9.65 19.23 11.91
CA LEU A 243 -10.11 17.93 12.42
C LEU A 243 -11.58 17.66 12.05
N LEU A 244 -12.44 18.67 12.15
CA LEU A 244 -13.84 18.52 11.75
C LEU A 244 -13.99 18.37 10.23
N LYS A 245 -13.17 19.07 9.43
CA LYS A 245 -13.10 18.84 7.98
C LYS A 245 -12.69 17.40 7.67
N PHE A 246 -11.63 16.90 8.32
CA PHE A 246 -11.15 15.53 8.16
C PHE A 246 -12.23 14.49 8.51
N LEU A 247 -12.91 14.66 9.66
CA LEU A 247 -13.99 13.77 10.07
C LEU A 247 -15.17 13.83 9.10
N GLY A 248 -15.59 15.03 8.69
CA GLY A 248 -16.70 15.21 7.74
C GLY A 248 -16.42 14.56 6.38
N VAL A 249 -15.24 14.81 5.81
CA VAL A 249 -14.80 14.19 4.55
C VAL A 249 -14.72 12.66 4.67
N THR A 250 -14.26 12.13 5.81
CA THR A 250 -14.17 10.67 6.02
C THR A 250 -15.55 10.02 6.14
N LEU A 251 -16.41 10.59 6.99
CA LEU A 251 -17.76 10.07 7.27
C LEU A 251 -18.68 10.13 6.05
N LEU A 252 -18.49 11.12 5.17
CA LEU A 252 -19.24 11.21 3.91
C LEU A 252 -18.55 10.44 2.78
N GLY A 253 -17.23 10.52 2.68
CA GLY A 253 -16.45 9.95 1.59
C GLY A 253 -16.52 8.44 1.55
N VAL A 254 -16.39 7.75 2.70
CA VAL A 254 -16.41 6.28 2.74
C VAL A 254 -17.75 5.73 2.24
N PRO A 255 -18.93 6.13 2.76
CA PRO A 255 -20.22 5.67 2.25
C PRO A 255 -20.44 6.04 0.77
N LEU A 256 -20.10 7.26 0.36
CA LEU A 256 -20.26 7.69 -1.03
C LEU A 256 -19.41 6.87 -1.99
N CYS A 257 -18.17 6.54 -1.63
CA CYS A 257 -17.32 5.68 -2.46
C CYS A 257 -17.94 4.29 -2.64
N PHE A 258 -18.39 3.66 -1.56
CA PHE A 258 -19.02 2.32 -1.65
C PHE A 258 -20.35 2.34 -2.40
N LEU A 259 -21.15 3.41 -2.24
CA LEU A 259 -22.40 3.58 -2.96
C LEU A 259 -22.16 3.76 -4.46
N LEU A 260 -21.26 4.66 -4.85
CA LEU A 260 -20.91 4.89 -6.25
C LEU A 260 -20.29 3.64 -6.88
N SER A 261 -19.39 2.97 -6.17
CA SER A 261 -18.82 1.69 -6.59
C SER A 261 -19.89 0.63 -6.85
N HIS A 262 -20.91 0.53 -5.98
CA HIS A 262 -21.99 -0.44 -6.14
C HIS A 262 -22.78 -0.24 -7.45
N TYR A 263 -23.02 1.01 -7.86
CA TYR A 263 -23.69 1.31 -9.12
C TYR A 263 -22.76 1.15 -10.32
N LEU A 264 -21.50 1.56 -10.21
CA LEU A 264 -20.51 1.39 -11.29
C LEU A 264 -20.36 -0.07 -11.69
N ARG A 265 -20.30 -0.99 -10.72
CA ARG A 265 -20.19 -2.43 -10.99
C ARG A 265 -21.42 -3.06 -11.65
N LYS A 266 -22.58 -2.38 -11.66
CA LYS A 266 -23.76 -2.86 -12.41
C LYS A 266 -23.68 -2.56 -13.90
N LEU A 267 -22.71 -1.75 -14.34
CA LEU A 267 -22.48 -1.52 -15.76
C LEU A 267 -21.88 -2.78 -16.41
N PRO A 268 -22.32 -3.13 -17.64
CA PRO A 268 -22.00 -4.43 -18.25
C PRO A 268 -20.49 -4.66 -18.45
N LEU A 269 -19.71 -3.62 -18.74
CA LEU A 269 -18.25 -3.68 -18.89
C LEU A 269 -17.51 -3.67 -17.55
N ALA A 270 -18.07 -2.98 -16.55
CA ALA A 270 -17.45 -2.82 -15.25
C ALA A 270 -17.51 -4.11 -14.42
N ASN A 271 -18.60 -4.88 -14.54
CA ASN A 271 -18.77 -6.14 -13.79
C ASN A 271 -17.72 -7.21 -14.14
N THR A 272 -17.14 -7.16 -15.35
CA THR A 272 -16.11 -8.12 -15.79
C THR A 272 -14.72 -7.78 -15.25
N ILE A 273 -14.47 -6.50 -14.95
CA ILE A 273 -13.14 -5.98 -14.58
C ILE A 273 -13.05 -5.63 -13.09
N LEU A 274 -14.16 -5.22 -12.45
CA LEU A 274 -14.24 -4.68 -11.09
C LEU A 274 -14.91 -5.61 -10.07
#